data_AF-A0A536BGS9-F1
#
_entry.id   AF-A0A536BGS9-F1
#
_cell.length_a   1.000
_cell.length_b   1.000
_cell.length_c   1.000
_cell.angle_alpha   90.00
_cell.angle_beta   90.00
_cell.angle_gamma   90.00
#
_symmetry.space_group_name_H-M   'P 1'
#
loop_
_entity.id
_entity.type
_entity.pdbx_description
1 polymer ?
#
loop_
_entity_poly.entity_id
_entity_poly.type
_entity_poly.pdbx_seq_one_letter_code
_entity_poly.pdbx_strand_id
1 'polypeptide(L)' 'MLVWHPEGADDAVWTALGEHFSAAQIVELGSFIALTFGQQRVIKTWHVGHNELPGEPGGGLTARTAR' A
#
# COMPACT_ATOMS: atom_id res chain seq x y z
N MET A 1 -12.30 9.13 -3.58
CA MET A 1 -11.47 8.13 -2.86
C MET A 1 -10.01 8.47 -3.09
N LEU A 2 -9.26 8.70 -2.01
CA LEU A 2 -7.89 9.26 -1.96
C LEU A 2 -6.91 8.70 -3.01
N VAL A 3 -7.02 7.42 -3.35
CA VAL A 3 -6.14 6.75 -4.33
C VAL A 3 -6.39 7.14 -5.78
N TRP A 4 -7.64 7.43 -6.13
CA TRP A 4 -8.07 7.65 -7.51
C TRP A 4 -8.33 9.13 -7.83
N HIS A 5 -8.48 9.95 -6.79
CA HIS A 5 -8.70 11.39 -6.88
C HIS A 5 -7.89 12.10 -5.78
N PRO A 6 -6.61 12.40 -6.03
CA PRO A 6 -5.75 13.07 -5.04
C PRO A 6 -6.28 14.47 -4.68
N GLU A 7 -6.92 15.16 -5.63
CA GLU A 7 -7.63 16.43 -5.40
C GLU A 7 -8.81 16.30 -4.42
N GLY A 8 -9.37 15.09 -4.26
CA GLY A 8 -10.47 14.80 -3.34
C GLY A 8 -10.00 14.44 -1.93
N ALA A 9 -8.73 14.66 -1.61
CA ALA A 9 -8.14 14.55 -0.27
C ALA A 9 -8.33 15.87 0.51
N ASP A 10 -9.53 16.43 0.47
CA ASP A 10 -9.82 17.77 0.98
C ASP A 10 -10.13 17.78 2.48
N ASP A 11 -10.33 18.99 3.02
CA ASP A 11 -10.61 19.21 4.44
C ASP A 11 -11.86 18.48 4.93
N ALA A 12 -12.84 18.22 4.06
CA ALA A 12 -14.04 17.48 4.43
C ALA A 12 -13.71 16.01 4.70
N VAL A 13 -12.84 15.41 3.88
CA VAL A 13 -12.35 14.04 4.10
C VAL A 13 -11.52 13.95 5.38
N TRP A 14 -10.62 14.90 5.63
CA TRP A 14 -9.80 14.90 6.85
C TRP A 14 -10.64 15.09 8.11
N THR A 15 -11.65 15.95 8.05
CA THR A 15 -12.60 16.16 9.15
C THR A 15 -13.35 14.87 9.47
N ALA A 16 -13.93 14.21 8.48
CA ALA A 16 -14.65 12.95 8.66
C ALA A 16 -13.75 11.81 9.20
N LEU A 17 -12.48 11.77 8.77
CA LEU A 17 -11.52 10.81 9.33
C LEU A 17 -11.23 11.09 10.81
N GLY A 18 -11.05 12.36 11.18
CA GLY A 18 -10.79 12.77 12.56
C GLY A 18 -11.95 12.51 13.52
N GLU A 19 -13.19 12.41 13.03
CA GLU A 19 -14.36 12.04 13.84
C GLU A 19 -14.34 10.57 14.30
N HIS A 20 -13.66 9.70 13.55
CA HIS A 20 -13.69 8.25 13.78
C HIS A 20 -12.33 7.63 14.14
N PHE A 21 -11.24 8.31 13.83
CA PHE A 21 -9.89 7.80 13.99
C PHE A 21 -8.99 8.81 14.69
N SER A 22 -8.15 8.30 15.58
CA SER A 22 -7.02 9.07 16.10
C SER A 22 -6.00 9.34 14.99
N ALA A 23 -5.15 10.34 15.18
CA ALA A 23 -4.06 10.65 14.26
C ALA A 23 -3.16 9.42 13.97
N ALA A 24 -2.86 8.60 14.99
CA ALA A 24 -2.08 7.38 14.81
C ALA A 24 -2.78 6.35 13.91
N GLN A 25 -4.08 6.13 14.11
CA GLN A 25 -4.86 5.21 13.27
C GLN A 25 -5.00 5.70 11.83
N ILE A 26 -5.09 7.02 11.61
CA ILE A 26 -5.09 7.60 10.25
C ILE A 26 -3.76 7.35 9.55
N VAL A 27 -2.63 7.44 10.26
CA VAL A 27 -1.30 7.12 9.72
C VAL A 27 -1.20 5.63 9.35
N GLU A 28 -1.70 4.74 10.20
CA GLU A 28 -1.74 3.30 9.91
C GLU A 28 -2.62 2.99 8.70
N LEU A 29 -3.80 3.61 8.61
CA LEU A 29 -4.70 3.49 7.47
C LEU A 29 -4.02 3.95 6.17
N GLY A 30 -3.34 5.10 6.19
CA GLY A 30 -2.57 5.61 5.05
C GLY A 30 -1.46 4.64 4.63
N SER A 31 -0.77 4.03 5.60
CA SER A 31 0.28 3.04 5.35
C SER A 31 -0.26 1.77 4.69
N PHE A 32 -1.41 1.28 5.14
CA PHE A 32 -2.09 0.13 4.52
C PHE A 32 -2.54 0.40 3.09
N ILE A 33 -3.10 1.59 2.84
CA ILE A 33 -3.49 2.03 1.49
C ILE A 33 -2.25 2.11 0.59
N ALA A 34 -1.16 2.73 1.04
CA ALA A 34 0.06 2.85 0.26
C ALA A 34 0.66 1.47 -0.10
N LEU A 35 0.66 0.53 0.84
CA LEU A 35 1.17 -0.82 0.62
C LEU A 35 0.36 -1.57 -0.44
N THR A 36 -0.96 -1.60 -0.29
CA THR A 36 -1.86 -2.39 -1.16
C THR A 36 -1.96 -1.81 -2.56
N PHE A 37 -2.02 -0.49 -2.71
CA PHE A 37 -2.07 0.15 -4.02
C PHE A 37 -0.69 0.31 -4.68
N GLY A 38 0.37 0.43 -3.89
CA GLY A 38 1.74 0.40 -4.39
C GLY A 38 2.07 -0.89 -5.13
N GLN A 39 1.66 -2.04 -4.58
CA GLN A 39 1.80 -3.35 -5.23
C GLN A 39 1.13 -3.39 -6.63
N GLN A 40 -0.08 -2.87 -6.73
CA GLN A 40 -0.82 -2.80 -8.00
C GLN A 40 -0.11 -1.94 -9.04
N ARG A 41 0.53 -0.84 -8.63
CA ARG A 41 1.32 0.01 -9.52
C ARG A 41 2.55 -0.71 -10.07
N VAL A 42 3.26 -1.46 -9.23
CA VAL A 42 4.46 -2.23 -9.63
C VAL A 42 4.09 -3.31 -10.66
N ILE A 43 3.05 -4.10 -10.40
CA ILE A 43 2.55 -5.15 -11.32
C ILE A 43 2.27 -4.56 -12.70
N LYS A 44 1.55 -3.43 -12.76
CA LYS A 44 1.23 -2.74 -14.03
C LYS A 44 2.47 -2.19 -14.72
N THR A 45 3.39 -1.58 -13.97
CA THR A 45 4.60 -0.94 -14.52
C THR A 45 5.51 -1.98 -15.19
N TRP A 46 5.64 -3.16 -14.59
CA TRP A 46 6.51 -4.23 -15.08
C TRP A 46 5.80 -5.22 -16.01
N HIS A 47 4.52 -4.99 -16.33
CA HIS A 47 3.69 -5.89 -17.14
C HIS A 47 3.69 -7.33 -16.62
N VAL A 48 3.69 -7.50 -15.29
CA VAL A 48 3.75 -8.81 -14.64
C VAL A 48 2.47 -9.59 -14.94
N GLY A 49 2.63 -10.76 -15.54
CA GLY A 49 1.59 -11.74 -15.82
C GLY A 49 1.14 -12.53 -14.59
N HIS A 50 0.06 -13.30 -14.74
CA HIS A 50 -0.46 -14.15 -13.67
C HIS A 50 0.57 -15.23 -13.30
N ASN A 51 0.93 -15.32 -12.02
CA ASN A 51 1.95 -16.22 -11.46
C ASN A 51 3.39 -16.00 -11.97
N GLU A 52 3.71 -14.84 -12.55
CA GLU A 52 5.10 -14.51 -12.92
C GLU A 52 5.98 -14.12 -11.72
N LEU A 53 5.36 -13.71 -10.61
CA LEU A 53 6.05 -13.48 -9.34
C LEU A 53 5.71 -14.61 -8.36
N PRO A 54 6.67 -15.03 -7.52
CA PRO A 54 6.40 -15.99 -6.46
C PRO A 54 5.37 -15.42 -5.48
N GLY A 55 4.31 -16.18 -5.19
CA GLY A 55 3.30 -15.78 -4.21
C GLY A 55 3.79 -15.79 -2.76
N GLU A 56 4.91 -16.47 -2.52
CA GLU A 56 5.62 -16.47 -1.25
C GLU A 56 6.88 -15.61 -1.41
N PRO A 57 7.10 -14.59 -0.56
CA PRO A 57 8.37 -13.90 -0.57
C PRO A 57 9.45 -14.91 -0.23
N GLY A 58 10.29 -15.28 -1.21
CA GLY A 58 11.56 -15.92 -0.91
C GLY A 58 12.24 -15.05 0.13
N GLY A 59 12.57 -15.63 1.29
CA GLY A 59 12.99 -14.91 2.49
C GLY A 59 13.87 -13.71 2.14
N GLY A 60 13.56 -12.56 2.75
CA GLY A 60 14.13 -11.25 2.41
C GLY A 60 15.66 -11.18 2.45
N LEU A 61 16.23 -9.97 2.58
CA LEU A 61 17.68 -9.70 2.51
C LEU A 61 18.59 -10.47 3.50
N THR A 62 18.07 -11.41 4.29
CA THR A 62 18.89 -12.38 4.99
C THR A 62 19.59 -13.27 3.98
N ALA A 63 20.92 -13.13 3.89
CA ALA A 63 21.78 -14.00 3.11
C ALA A 63 21.41 -15.46 3.43
N ARG A 64 20.99 -16.19 2.41
CA ARG A 64 20.86 -17.65 2.47
C ARG A 64 22.25 -18.18 2.82
N THR A 65 22.47 -18.56 4.08
CA THR A 65 23.63 -19.35 4.48
C THR A 65 23.54 -20.66 3.71
N ALA A 66 24.34 -20.78 2.65
CA ALA A 66 24.50 -22.01 1.91
C ALA A 66 25.06 -23.08 2.86
N ARG A 67 24.42 -24.25 2.89
CA ARG A 67 25.01 -25.51 3.34
C ARG A 67 25.31 -26.36 2.12
#